data_AF-A0A662FX36-F1
#
_entry.id   AF-A0A662FX36-F1
#
_cell.length_a   1.000
_cell.length_b   1.000
_cell.length_c   1.000
_cell.angle_alpha   90.00
_cell.angle_beta   90.00
_cell.angle_gamma   90.00
#
_symmetry.space_group_name_H-M   'P 1'
#
loop_
_entity.id
_entity.type
_entity.pdbx_description
1 polymer ?
#
loop_
_entity_poly.entity_id
_entity_poly.type
_entity_poly.pdbx_seq_one_letter_code
_entity_poly.pdbx_strand_id
1 'polypeptide(L)'
;MKRRSANSTREEIKENMRRVIRHAEKRRLTEKIIQVIKKLSDNGKSDLVPVFLKDILNKFENPSKHVDVTWWLNAWEDVTNLKGRYIPARAIGDLDYVETSIDNAKSLNIRDKSLLRILTPLTDKTIYGTASFSSRVCRASVKRQLHYLIHFLNLDKERVIKEAKSKTFFISLEDQNKVSFFTSIQARGIFALPEEIYELVGKQRLVFIKVLDKNNVERLYARTINFSTSKTRKPEPYLQIRELPKGIYYITLYNHKSFLSQQPEQNTNIQGYNFRIYRYTPLEQIQRSGRYLYDIGKAILSIGNDIHIPVNMQVDTKNNQINFTQTADDNKTILNITCPLSENKPIQLEIKYSGKNYPVTSIKRFLAYTENSVLSSAYIILGEMKRGNRVFRKKILISNENLITSSYDLSNFLTHIRPPTTLGAKIFTTLNLVNSNIRVHNLNIESYISLEFDEKVRQSLYYWYILKNPQEIGNIGERILEKFINIFIDFAAERKNVSKNNVFLLYQGKTKEKRRFRADYEIYRKDINDIIGFIEVSIGQDLKRILEKHLIEQIEERFRHTLYRNSLFGIGVAIEYSPSSRLGKMVFLIKEKEKDIVNITNYFYNKIIKRMNNEKVIL
;
A
#
# COMPACT_ATOMS: atom_id res chain seq x y z
N MET A 1 50.99 -0.33 20.26
CA MET A 1 50.32 0.03 21.54
C MET A 1 49.04 -0.75 21.85
N LYS A 2 48.12 -1.03 20.90
CA LYS A 2 46.86 -1.79 21.15
C LYS A 2 47.03 -3.23 21.72
N ARG A 3 48.13 -3.94 21.42
CA ARG A 3 48.42 -5.29 21.97
C ARG A 3 48.84 -5.29 23.45
N ARG A 4 49.43 -4.20 23.96
CA ARG A 4 49.85 -4.09 25.37
C ARG A 4 48.67 -3.80 26.30
N SER A 5 47.67 -3.02 25.86
CA SER A 5 46.47 -2.76 26.68
C SER A 5 45.57 -3.99 26.78
N ALA A 6 45.40 -4.77 25.70
CA ALA A 6 44.60 -5.99 25.73
C ALA A 6 45.18 -7.09 26.63
N ASN A 7 46.51 -7.17 26.75
CA ASN A 7 47.18 -8.11 27.66
C ASN A 7 47.07 -7.67 29.13
N SER A 8 47.15 -6.36 29.43
CA SER A 8 46.97 -5.90 30.82
C SER A 8 45.53 -6.12 31.32
N THR A 9 44.52 -5.92 30.46
CA THR A 9 43.12 -6.18 30.82
C THR A 9 42.83 -7.66 31.07
N ARG A 10 43.46 -8.58 30.32
CA ARG A 10 43.31 -10.04 30.54
C ARG A 10 43.94 -10.51 31.84
N GLU A 11 45.10 -9.99 32.20
CA GLU A 11 45.76 -10.33 33.48
C GLU A 11 45.01 -9.73 34.67
N GLU A 12 44.46 -8.52 34.54
CA GLU A 12 43.60 -7.91 35.56
C GLU A 12 42.32 -8.73 35.81
N ILE A 13 41.68 -9.23 34.76
CA ILE A 13 40.50 -10.10 34.89
C ILE A 13 40.85 -11.41 35.61
N LYS A 14 41.95 -12.06 35.24
CA LYS A 14 42.42 -13.29 35.90
C LYS A 14 42.72 -13.07 37.37
N GLU A 15 43.38 -11.95 37.71
CA GLU A 15 43.69 -11.64 39.10
C GLU A 15 42.44 -11.31 39.91
N ASN A 16 41.50 -10.53 39.37
CA ASN A 16 40.22 -10.28 40.00
C ASN A 16 39.43 -11.58 40.21
N MET A 17 39.43 -12.50 39.23
CA MET A 17 38.80 -13.81 39.36
C MET A 17 39.42 -14.64 40.50
N ARG A 18 40.77 -14.68 40.59
CA ARG A 18 41.48 -15.37 41.67
C ARG A 18 41.15 -14.79 43.05
N ARG A 19 41.07 -13.47 43.17
CA ARG A 19 40.73 -12.79 44.43
C ARG A 19 39.28 -13.07 44.83
N VAL A 20 38.35 -12.97 43.88
CA VAL A 20 36.92 -13.28 44.09
C VAL A 20 36.75 -14.72 44.57
N ILE A 21 37.40 -15.69 43.94
CA ILE A 21 37.34 -17.11 44.33
C ILE A 21 37.88 -17.31 45.75
N ARG A 22 39.04 -16.74 46.09
CA ARG A 22 39.62 -16.81 47.45
C ARG A 22 38.67 -16.28 48.52
N HIS A 23 37.94 -15.20 48.25
CA HIS A 23 36.94 -14.67 49.17
C HIS A 23 35.66 -15.53 49.22
N ALA A 24 35.26 -16.10 48.08
CA ALA A 24 34.07 -16.93 47.95
C ALA A 24 34.22 -18.29 48.63
N GLU A 25 35.41 -18.90 48.61
CA GLU A 25 35.72 -20.16 49.29
C GLU A 25 35.45 -20.06 50.79
N LYS A 26 35.90 -18.96 51.42
CA LYS A 26 35.64 -18.66 52.85
C LYS A 26 34.16 -18.57 53.19
N ARG A 27 33.29 -18.37 52.20
CA ARG A 27 31.84 -18.19 52.35
C ARG A 27 31.00 -19.25 51.65
N ARG A 28 31.63 -20.30 51.09
CA ARG A 28 30.98 -21.38 50.30
C ARG A 28 30.15 -20.86 49.11
N LEU A 29 30.62 -19.82 48.42
CA LEU A 29 29.94 -19.19 47.28
C LEU A 29 30.59 -19.48 45.92
N THR A 30 31.67 -20.26 45.88
CA THR A 30 32.52 -20.47 44.69
C THR A 30 31.75 -21.04 43.50
N GLU A 31 30.95 -22.09 43.72
CA GLU A 31 30.15 -22.72 42.66
C GLU A 31 29.19 -21.72 42.00
N LYS A 32 28.53 -20.90 42.82
CA LYS A 32 27.59 -19.89 42.34
C LYS A 32 28.26 -18.83 41.47
N ILE A 33 29.46 -18.39 41.86
CA ILE A 33 30.25 -17.43 41.07
C ILE A 33 30.63 -18.02 39.72
N ILE A 34 31.14 -19.26 39.70
CA ILE A 34 31.50 -19.95 38.45
C ILE A 34 30.26 -20.11 37.56
N GLN A 35 29.12 -20.48 38.14
CA GLN A 35 27.86 -20.62 37.41
C GLN A 35 27.40 -19.31 36.76
N VAL A 36 27.48 -18.18 37.48
CA VAL A 36 27.11 -16.86 36.93
C VAL A 36 28.06 -16.47 35.80
N ILE A 37 29.38 -16.65 35.95
CA ILE A 37 30.36 -16.36 34.89
C ILE A 37 30.08 -17.18 33.63
N LYS A 38 29.82 -18.49 33.81
CA LYS A 38 29.48 -19.40 32.72
C LYS A 38 28.20 -18.95 32.02
N LYS A 39 27.11 -18.72 32.77
CA LYS A 39 25.83 -18.25 32.22
C LYS A 39 25.95 -16.90 31.50
N LEU A 40 26.73 -15.94 32.03
CA LEU A 40 27.00 -14.67 31.33
C LEU A 40 27.68 -14.92 29.99
N SER A 41 28.66 -15.80 29.95
CA SER A 41 29.41 -16.13 28.74
C SER A 41 28.56 -16.89 27.72
N ASP A 42 27.86 -17.93 28.16
CA ASP A 42 26.99 -18.78 27.34
C ASP A 42 25.83 -17.98 26.73
N ASN A 43 25.32 -16.97 27.45
CA ASN A 43 24.25 -16.08 26.98
C ASN A 43 24.77 -14.85 26.22
N GLY A 44 26.02 -14.85 25.76
CA GLY A 44 26.59 -13.81 24.89
C GLY A 44 26.87 -12.47 25.59
N LYS A 45 27.04 -12.47 26.92
CA LYS A 45 27.32 -11.30 27.77
C LYS A 45 28.70 -11.39 28.43
N SER A 46 29.67 -11.98 27.74
CA SER A 46 31.05 -12.16 28.25
C SER A 46 31.72 -10.84 28.60
N ASP A 47 31.28 -9.74 28.00
CA ASP A 47 31.71 -8.37 28.29
C ASP A 47 31.26 -7.87 29.68
N LEU A 48 30.23 -8.48 30.28
CA LEU A 48 29.79 -8.19 31.66
C LEU A 48 30.56 -8.99 32.71
N VAL A 49 31.33 -10.03 32.34
CA VAL A 49 32.10 -10.85 33.29
C VAL A 49 33.13 -10.01 34.08
N PRO A 50 33.92 -9.12 33.47
CA PRO A 50 34.84 -8.25 34.21
C PRO A 50 34.10 -7.31 35.19
N VAL A 51 32.92 -6.85 34.80
CA VAL A 51 32.06 -5.97 35.60
C VAL A 51 31.54 -6.71 36.82
N PHE A 52 30.99 -7.90 36.61
CA PHE A 52 30.53 -8.80 37.65
C PHE A 52 31.64 -9.09 38.66
N LEU A 53 32.82 -9.51 38.18
CA LEU A 53 33.96 -9.83 39.05
C LEU A 53 34.38 -8.62 39.90
N LYS A 54 34.48 -7.44 39.29
CA LYS A 54 34.85 -6.21 40.01
C LYS A 54 33.80 -5.81 41.04
N ASP A 55 32.51 -5.91 40.71
CA ASP A 55 31.42 -5.58 41.64
C ASP A 55 31.40 -6.51 42.85
N ILE A 56 31.47 -7.83 42.61
CA ILE A 56 31.48 -8.83 43.68
C ILE A 56 32.74 -8.70 44.53
N LEU A 57 33.91 -8.46 43.93
CA LEU A 57 35.14 -8.19 44.68
C LEU A 57 34.99 -6.97 45.58
N ASN A 58 34.46 -5.86 45.05
CA ASN A 58 34.17 -4.66 45.84
C ASN A 58 33.21 -4.95 46.99
N LYS A 59 32.21 -5.84 46.83
CA LYS A 59 31.30 -6.23 47.92
C LYS A 59 31.97 -7.12 48.96
N PHE A 60 32.93 -7.95 48.56
CA PHE A 60 33.76 -8.71 49.51
C PHE A 60 34.71 -7.80 50.30
N GLU A 61 35.26 -6.77 49.67
CA GLU A 61 36.32 -5.90 50.22
C GLU A 61 35.79 -4.68 51.00
N ASN A 62 34.53 -4.29 50.84
CA ASN A 62 33.87 -3.27 51.67
C ASN A 62 32.83 -3.89 52.61
N PRO A 63 33.26 -4.48 53.75
CA PRO A 63 32.37 -5.12 54.73
C PRO A 63 31.72 -4.14 55.71
N SER A 64 31.64 -2.83 55.42
CA SER A 64 30.80 -1.95 56.24
C SER A 64 29.41 -2.57 56.35
N LYS A 65 28.98 -2.79 57.60
CA LYS A 65 27.86 -3.67 57.98
C LYS A 65 26.68 -3.47 57.03
N HIS A 66 26.13 -4.58 56.50
CA HIS A 66 24.92 -4.68 55.65
C HIS A 66 25.09 -4.86 54.12
N VAL A 67 26.29 -5.06 53.58
CA VAL A 67 26.43 -5.49 52.16
C VAL A 67 26.24 -7.01 52.03
N ASP A 68 25.01 -7.43 51.76
CA ASP A 68 24.67 -8.83 51.47
C ASP A 68 25.20 -9.24 50.08
N VAL A 69 26.34 -9.93 50.06
CA VAL A 69 26.96 -10.44 48.83
C VAL A 69 26.09 -11.50 48.15
N THR A 70 25.36 -12.31 48.93
CA THR A 70 24.47 -13.35 48.40
C THR A 70 23.35 -12.72 47.58
N TRP A 71 22.78 -11.62 48.06
CA TRP A 71 21.81 -10.83 47.30
C TRP A 71 22.39 -10.35 45.96
N TRP A 72 23.61 -9.80 45.94
CA TRP A 72 24.23 -9.32 44.70
C TRP A 72 24.54 -10.47 43.72
N LEU A 73 24.93 -11.64 44.23
CA LEU A 73 25.10 -12.83 43.39
C LEU A 73 23.79 -13.29 42.76
N ASN A 74 22.69 -13.30 43.51
CA ASN A 74 21.35 -13.59 42.97
C ASN A 74 20.94 -12.56 41.92
N ALA A 75 21.17 -11.27 42.19
CA ALA A 75 20.89 -10.19 41.27
C ALA A 75 21.68 -10.33 39.95
N TRP A 76 22.96 -10.71 40.01
CA TRP A 76 23.75 -10.98 38.82
C TRP A 76 23.36 -12.27 38.10
N GLU A 77 22.89 -13.29 38.83
CA GLU A 77 22.27 -14.47 38.24
C GLU A 77 21.02 -14.10 37.43
N ASP A 78 20.16 -13.22 37.95
CA ASP A 78 18.99 -12.73 37.21
C ASP A 78 19.38 -11.96 35.93
N VAL A 79 20.46 -11.17 35.97
CA VAL A 79 21.00 -10.48 34.78
C VAL A 79 21.31 -11.46 33.65
N THR A 80 21.74 -12.68 33.97
CA THR A 80 22.05 -13.70 32.94
C THR A 80 20.84 -14.04 32.08
N ASN A 81 19.62 -13.92 32.61
CA ASN A 81 18.36 -14.24 31.92
C ASN A 81 17.72 -13.05 31.18
N LEU A 82 18.18 -11.81 31.42
CA LEU A 82 17.60 -10.62 30.81
C LEU A 82 18.01 -10.44 29.34
N LYS A 83 17.11 -9.98 28.47
CA LYS A 83 17.46 -9.59 27.10
C LYS A 83 18.09 -8.20 27.08
N GLY A 84 19.40 -8.11 26.87
CA GLY A 84 20.17 -6.86 26.78
C GLY A 84 21.25 -6.71 27.85
N ARG A 85 21.90 -5.54 27.86
CA ARG A 85 22.98 -5.20 28.81
C ARG A 85 22.41 -4.46 30.01
N TYR A 86 22.13 -5.21 31.07
CA TYR A 86 21.66 -4.67 32.35
C TYR A 86 22.69 -4.88 33.45
N ILE A 87 22.70 -3.97 34.41
CA ILE A 87 23.43 -4.13 35.68
C ILE A 87 22.45 -4.05 36.86
N PRO A 88 22.74 -4.76 37.95
CA PRO A 88 21.87 -4.75 39.12
C PRO A 88 21.96 -3.42 39.88
N ALA A 89 20.85 -3.05 40.49
CA ALA A 89 20.66 -1.82 41.25
C ALA A 89 19.63 -2.02 42.38
N ARG A 90 19.60 -1.09 43.34
CA ARG A 90 18.64 -1.10 44.46
C ARG A 90 17.86 0.20 44.55
N ALA A 91 16.59 0.13 44.94
CA ALA A 91 15.83 1.32 45.26
C ALA A 91 16.23 1.90 46.63
N ILE A 92 16.39 3.22 46.72
CA ILE A 92 16.76 3.95 47.94
C ILE A 92 15.93 5.22 48.09
N GLY A 93 16.06 5.92 49.24
CA GLY A 93 15.43 7.22 49.47
C GLY A 93 13.91 7.17 49.24
N ASP A 94 13.25 6.21 49.89
CA ASP A 94 11.81 5.95 49.76
C ASP A 94 11.29 5.89 48.32
N LEU A 95 12.04 5.20 47.45
CA LEU A 95 11.71 4.94 46.05
C LEU A 95 11.86 6.16 45.11
N ASP A 96 12.57 7.20 45.54
CA ASP A 96 12.90 8.34 44.66
C ASP A 96 14.15 8.10 43.80
N TYR A 97 14.98 7.12 44.17
CA TYR A 97 16.22 6.80 43.47
C TYR A 97 16.44 5.31 43.32
N VAL A 98 17.17 4.95 42.26
CA VAL A 98 17.75 3.62 42.06
C VAL A 98 19.26 3.76 41.98
N GLU A 99 20.00 2.96 42.75
CA GLU A 99 21.44 3.12 42.94
C GLU A 99 22.21 1.86 42.54
N THR A 100 23.36 2.06 41.88
CA THR A 100 24.36 1.03 41.60
C THR A 100 25.78 1.57 41.88
N SER A 101 26.78 0.69 41.83
CA SER A 101 28.18 1.10 41.99
C SER A 101 28.67 1.92 40.78
N ILE A 102 29.58 2.87 41.00
CA ILE A 102 30.15 3.68 39.91
C ILE A 102 30.86 2.79 38.88
N ASP A 103 31.55 1.76 39.35
CA ASP A 103 32.25 0.82 38.46
C ASP A 103 31.29 0.12 37.52
N ASN A 104 30.14 -0.36 38.03
CA ASN A 104 29.09 -0.94 37.19
C ASN A 104 28.56 0.09 36.19
N ALA A 105 28.25 1.30 36.65
CA ALA A 105 27.71 2.34 35.77
C ALA A 105 28.68 2.72 34.64
N LYS A 106 29.96 2.94 34.96
CA LYS A 106 31.01 3.26 33.99
C LYS A 106 31.18 2.14 32.95
N SER A 107 31.02 0.88 33.35
CA SER A 107 31.12 -0.25 32.41
C SER A 107 30.04 -0.25 31.33
N LEU A 108 28.86 0.31 31.61
CA LEU A 108 27.79 0.53 30.65
C LEU A 108 27.92 1.86 29.89
N ASN A 109 29.05 2.56 30.01
CA ASN A 109 29.27 3.92 29.49
C ASN A 109 28.23 4.94 29.99
N ILE A 110 27.65 4.72 31.17
CA ILE A 110 26.73 5.68 31.80
C ILE A 110 27.53 6.92 32.22
N ARG A 111 27.04 8.10 31.85
CA ARG A 111 27.62 9.40 32.21
C ARG A 111 26.64 10.19 33.05
N ASP A 112 27.12 11.28 33.63
CA ASP A 112 26.24 12.22 34.33
C ASP A 112 25.15 12.70 33.36
N LYS A 113 23.91 12.76 33.86
CA LYS A 113 22.69 13.06 33.09
C LYS A 113 22.28 12.06 32.03
N SER A 114 22.94 10.90 31.91
CA SER A 114 22.47 9.83 31.03
C SER A 114 21.06 9.38 31.44
N LEU A 115 20.18 9.20 30.46
CA LEU A 115 18.87 8.61 30.69
C LEU A 115 19.01 7.09 30.79
N LEU A 116 18.52 6.55 31.89
CA LEU A 116 18.60 5.14 32.23
C LEU A 116 17.24 4.49 32.15
N ARG A 117 17.17 3.37 31.45
CA ARG A 117 16.03 2.45 31.50
C ARG A 117 16.15 1.59 32.74
N ILE A 118 15.05 1.43 33.47
CA ILE A 118 15.01 0.73 34.73
C ILE A 118 13.89 -0.31 34.68
N LEU A 119 14.25 -1.58 34.89
CA LEU A 119 13.32 -2.66 35.16
C LEU A 119 13.08 -2.75 36.66
N THR A 120 11.81 -2.62 37.04
CA THR A 120 11.37 -2.76 38.43
C THR A 120 10.78 -4.15 38.63
N PRO A 121 10.98 -4.78 39.79
CA PRO A 121 10.39 -6.07 40.11
C PRO A 121 8.87 -6.00 40.40
N LEU A 122 8.29 -4.81 40.38
CA LEU A 122 6.89 -4.55 40.75
C LEU A 122 5.92 -4.65 39.57
N THR A 123 6.41 -4.62 38.33
CA THR A 123 5.60 -4.63 37.11
C THR A 123 6.44 -5.03 35.91
N ASP A 124 5.80 -5.48 34.84
CA ASP A 124 6.39 -5.67 33.52
C ASP A 124 6.75 -4.34 32.83
N LYS A 125 6.25 -3.21 33.35
CA LYS A 125 6.49 -1.88 32.79
C LYS A 125 7.85 -1.32 33.17
N THR A 126 8.54 -0.77 32.19
CA THR A 126 9.81 -0.05 32.40
C THR A 126 9.53 1.32 32.99
N ILE A 127 10.45 1.81 33.82
CA ILE A 127 10.53 3.20 34.26
C ILE A 127 11.88 3.80 33.84
N TYR A 128 12.03 5.11 33.99
CA TYR A 128 13.27 5.80 33.62
C TYR A 128 13.84 6.62 34.75
N GLY A 129 15.15 6.86 34.72
CA GLY A 129 15.78 7.80 35.63
C GLY A 129 16.98 8.49 35.04
N THR A 130 17.26 9.69 35.53
CA THR A 130 18.46 10.44 35.14
C THR A 130 19.62 10.04 36.05
N ALA A 131 20.73 9.63 35.45
CA ALA A 131 21.96 9.30 36.17
C ALA A 131 22.60 10.55 36.80
N SER A 132 23.06 10.40 38.04
CA SER A 132 23.87 11.37 38.76
C SER A 132 24.98 10.64 39.49
N PHE A 133 26.20 11.19 39.46
CA PHE A 133 27.35 10.57 40.10
C PHE A 133 27.68 11.27 41.42
N SER A 134 27.93 10.48 42.46
CA SER A 134 28.61 10.93 43.68
C SER A 134 29.99 10.28 43.76
N SER A 135 30.70 10.39 44.90
CA SER A 135 32.06 9.85 45.03
C SER A 135 32.14 8.32 44.98
N ARG A 136 31.06 7.59 45.28
CA ARG A 136 31.07 6.10 45.36
C ARG A 136 29.94 5.39 44.59
N VAL A 137 28.87 6.09 44.26
CA VAL A 137 27.66 5.49 43.67
C VAL A 137 27.13 6.30 42.49
N CYS A 138 26.51 5.59 41.55
CA CYS A 138 25.69 6.17 40.49
C CYS A 138 24.21 6.05 40.91
N ARG A 139 23.52 7.19 41.02
CA ARG A 139 22.10 7.26 41.36
C ARG A 139 21.28 7.71 40.17
N ALA A 140 20.29 6.91 39.81
CA ALA A 140 19.24 7.27 38.87
C ALA A 140 18.06 7.88 39.63
N SER A 141 17.76 9.17 39.43
CA SER A 141 16.53 9.76 39.98
C SER A 141 15.34 9.36 39.12
N VAL A 142 14.34 8.70 39.73
CA VAL A 142 13.13 8.25 39.03
C VAL A 142 11.96 9.25 39.15
N LYS A 143 12.20 10.44 39.71
CA LYS A 143 11.25 11.58 39.78
C LYS A 143 9.81 11.16 40.15
N ARG A 144 9.66 10.40 41.26
CA ARG A 144 8.38 9.86 41.78
C ARG A 144 7.66 8.81 40.92
N GLN A 145 8.25 8.30 39.85
CA GLN A 145 7.63 7.27 39.00
C GLN A 145 7.22 6.02 39.79
N LEU A 146 8.01 5.59 40.78
CA LEU A 146 7.66 4.45 41.63
C LEU A 146 6.46 4.74 42.54
N HIS A 147 6.33 5.97 43.03
CA HIS A 147 5.14 6.41 43.74
C HIS A 147 3.90 6.40 42.83
N TYR A 148 4.04 6.89 41.60
CA TYR A 148 2.95 6.85 40.62
C TYR A 148 2.57 5.42 40.24
N LEU A 149 3.53 4.51 40.11
CA LEU A 149 3.28 3.09 39.89
C LEU A 149 2.43 2.48 41.01
N ILE A 150 2.75 2.74 42.28
CA ILE A 150 1.97 2.26 43.43
C ILE A 150 0.52 2.70 43.32
N HIS A 151 0.29 3.99 43.04
CA HIS A 151 -1.07 4.51 42.85
C HIS A 151 -1.76 3.96 41.59
N PHE A 152 -1.02 3.77 40.49
CA PHE A 152 -1.54 3.25 39.23
C PHE A 152 -2.04 1.80 39.38
N LEU A 153 -1.30 0.97 40.11
CA LEU A 153 -1.65 -0.42 40.39
C LEU A 153 -2.53 -0.58 41.65
N ASN A 154 -2.87 0.51 42.33
CA ASN A 154 -3.63 0.51 43.59
C ASN A 154 -3.02 -0.42 44.67
N LEU A 155 -1.71 -0.35 44.84
CA LEU A 155 -0.97 -1.18 45.80
C LEU A 155 -0.82 -0.48 47.16
N ASP A 156 -0.69 -1.27 48.23
CA ASP A 156 -0.33 -0.76 49.55
C ASP A 156 1.12 -0.23 49.55
N LYS A 157 1.27 1.06 49.83
CA LYS A 157 2.55 1.77 49.79
C LYS A 157 3.59 1.15 50.74
N GLU A 158 3.22 0.80 51.96
CA GLU A 158 4.18 0.30 52.96
C GLU A 158 4.73 -1.07 52.56
N ARG A 159 3.82 -1.95 52.11
CA ARG A 159 4.18 -3.26 51.59
C ARG A 159 5.08 -3.16 50.36
N VAL A 160 4.76 -2.27 49.42
CA VAL A 160 5.58 -2.08 48.20
C VAL A 160 6.95 -1.50 48.53
N ILE A 161 7.07 -0.54 49.44
CA ILE A 161 8.37 -0.01 49.87
C ILE A 161 9.23 -1.13 50.45
N LYS A 162 8.66 -1.97 51.32
CA LYS A 162 9.37 -3.12 51.91
C LYS A 162 9.81 -4.11 50.83
N GLU A 163 8.92 -4.44 49.90
CA GLU A 163 9.20 -5.38 48.80
C GLU A 163 10.26 -4.83 47.83
N ALA A 164 10.14 -3.58 47.40
CA ALA A 164 11.09 -2.93 46.50
C ALA A 164 12.47 -2.76 47.13
N LYS A 165 12.58 -2.54 48.45
CA LYS A 165 13.86 -2.53 49.17
C LYS A 165 14.51 -3.92 49.25
N SER A 166 13.72 -5.00 49.17
CA SER A 166 14.22 -6.38 49.22
C SER A 166 14.55 -7.00 47.84
N LYS A 167 13.98 -6.45 46.76
CA LYS A 167 14.11 -7.00 45.40
C LYS A 167 15.10 -6.20 44.52
N THR A 168 15.60 -6.86 43.49
CA THR A 168 16.57 -6.31 42.55
C THR A 168 15.89 -5.44 41.48
N PHE A 169 16.46 -4.26 41.26
CA PHE A 169 16.18 -3.45 40.07
C PHE A 169 17.29 -3.66 39.05
N PHE A 170 16.99 -3.49 37.77
CA PHE A 170 17.98 -3.60 36.72
C PHE A 170 18.02 -2.33 35.90
N ILE A 171 19.21 -1.79 35.67
CA ILE A 171 19.37 -0.56 34.89
C ILE A 171 20.17 -0.82 33.61
N SER A 172 19.81 -0.13 32.54
CA SER A 172 20.59 -0.04 31.30
C SER A 172 20.62 1.40 30.82
N LEU A 173 21.59 1.72 29.95
CA LEU A 173 21.52 2.95 29.16
C LEU A 173 20.34 2.85 28.18
N GLU A 174 19.58 3.93 28.00
CA GLU A 174 18.52 3.99 26.98
C GLU A 174 19.07 4.52 25.66
N ASP A 175 18.77 3.82 24.56
CA ASP A 175 19.28 4.13 23.22
C ASP A 175 18.22 4.00 22.10
N GLN A 176 16.97 3.65 22.41
CA GLN A 176 15.97 3.26 21.40
C GLN A 176 15.06 4.41 20.91
N ASN A 177 15.39 5.67 21.26
CA ASN A 177 14.56 6.86 21.00
C ASN A 177 13.08 6.67 21.39
N LYS A 178 12.85 5.83 22.42
CA LYS A 178 11.56 5.46 22.98
C LYS A 178 11.69 5.52 24.49
N VAL A 179 10.75 6.16 25.16
CA VAL A 179 10.79 6.30 26.62
C VAL A 179 9.41 6.07 27.20
N SER A 180 9.31 5.19 28.18
CA SER A 180 8.04 4.82 28.83
C SER A 180 8.08 5.02 30.35
N PHE A 181 7.25 5.89 30.89
CA PHE A 181 7.30 6.27 32.30
C PHE A 181 5.93 6.55 32.89
N PHE A 182 5.83 6.45 34.21
CA PHE A 182 4.64 6.87 34.95
C PHE A 182 4.68 8.38 35.22
N THR A 183 3.55 9.05 35.05
CA THR A 183 3.47 10.47 35.39
C THR A 183 2.07 10.85 35.84
N SER A 184 1.99 11.94 36.61
CA SER A 184 0.73 12.59 36.94
C SER A 184 0.39 13.62 35.87
N ILE A 185 -0.77 13.47 35.24
CA ILE A 185 -1.36 14.50 34.38
C ILE A 185 -2.14 15.47 35.27
N GLN A 186 -1.80 16.75 35.18
CA GLN A 186 -2.42 17.85 35.92
C GLN A 186 -3.69 18.35 35.24
N ALA A 187 -4.29 19.41 35.78
CA ALA A 187 -5.43 20.08 35.16
C ALA A 187 -5.12 20.50 33.72
N ARG A 188 -6.15 20.49 32.86
CA ARG A 188 -6.04 20.80 31.42
C ARG A 188 -5.10 19.87 30.65
N GLY A 189 -4.81 18.67 31.19
CA GLY A 189 -4.06 17.63 30.49
C GLY A 189 -2.55 17.88 30.39
N ILE A 190 -1.98 18.69 31.28
CA ILE A 190 -0.57 19.08 31.24
C ILE A 190 0.27 18.09 32.05
N PHE A 191 1.43 17.69 31.52
CA PHE A 191 2.45 17.01 32.30
C PHE A 191 3.85 17.52 31.94
N ALA A 192 4.70 17.64 32.96
CA ALA A 192 6.09 18.05 32.80
C ALA A 192 6.90 16.93 32.14
N LEU A 193 7.78 17.32 31.23
CA LEU A 193 8.70 16.41 30.57
C LEU A 193 10.10 16.64 31.15
N PRO A 194 10.78 15.61 31.67
CA PRO A 194 12.20 15.70 32.01
C PRO A 194 13.05 16.16 30.82
N GLU A 195 14.01 17.07 31.06
CA GLU A 195 14.91 17.61 30.03
C GLU A 195 15.65 16.51 29.26
N GLU A 196 16.04 15.44 29.95
CA GLU A 196 16.78 14.31 29.41
C GLU A 196 15.93 13.46 28.46
N ILE A 197 14.63 13.34 28.75
CA ILE A 197 13.65 12.71 27.86
C ILE A 197 13.41 13.58 26.63
N TYR A 198 13.35 14.91 26.81
CA TYR A 198 13.27 15.86 25.69
C TYR A 198 14.49 15.76 24.77
N GLU A 199 15.70 15.67 25.33
CA GLU A 199 16.92 15.50 24.54
C GLU A 199 16.94 14.18 23.76
N LEU A 200 16.53 13.07 24.39
CA LEU A 200 16.55 11.75 23.77
C LEU A 200 15.51 11.59 22.64
N VAL A 201 14.28 12.09 22.84
CA VAL A 201 13.25 12.03 21.79
C VAL A 201 13.60 12.96 20.60
N GLY A 202 14.72 13.67 20.71
CA GLY A 202 15.21 14.66 19.77
C GLY A 202 14.54 15.98 20.07
N LYS A 203 15.29 17.09 19.99
CA LYS A 203 14.79 18.48 20.10
C LYS A 203 13.74 18.85 19.02
N GLN A 204 13.15 17.85 18.38
CA GLN A 204 12.06 17.93 17.45
C GLN A 204 10.80 18.36 18.20
N ARG A 205 10.07 19.30 17.59
CA ARG A 205 8.85 19.83 18.21
C ARG A 205 7.75 18.79 18.31
N LEU A 206 7.69 17.77 17.46
CA LEU A 206 6.60 16.78 17.39
C LEU A 206 7.00 15.46 18.07
N VAL A 207 6.11 14.93 18.91
CA VAL A 207 6.25 13.60 19.53
C VAL A 207 4.94 12.82 19.45
N PHE A 208 5.08 11.49 19.39
CA PHE A 208 3.95 10.57 19.50
C PHE A 208 3.89 9.99 20.91
N ILE A 209 2.69 9.89 21.43
CA ILE A 209 2.41 9.66 22.84
C ILE A 209 1.37 8.55 22.94
N LYS A 210 1.78 7.37 23.38
CA LYS A 210 0.89 6.29 23.76
C LYS A 210 0.62 6.41 25.26
N VAL A 211 -0.64 6.51 25.64
CA VAL A 211 -1.10 6.72 27.01
C VAL A 211 -1.93 5.53 27.42
N LEU A 212 -1.57 4.93 28.55
CA LEU A 212 -2.28 3.84 29.19
C LEU A 212 -2.81 4.33 30.54
N ASP A 213 -4.12 4.23 30.74
CA ASP A 213 -4.75 4.54 32.02
C ASP A 213 -4.81 3.33 32.96
N LYS A 214 -5.24 3.57 34.20
CA LYS A 214 -5.37 2.53 35.24
C LYS A 214 -6.33 1.38 34.88
N ASN A 215 -7.23 1.59 33.93
CA ASN A 215 -8.16 0.57 33.44
C ASN A 215 -7.57 -0.19 32.23
N ASN A 216 -6.28 0.01 31.94
CA ASN A 216 -5.57 -0.52 30.78
C ASN A 216 -6.17 -0.05 29.43
N VAL A 217 -6.87 1.09 29.39
CA VAL A 217 -7.32 1.67 28.12
C VAL A 217 -6.18 2.46 27.50
N GLU A 218 -5.82 2.06 26.29
CA GLU A 218 -4.76 2.67 25.51
C GLU A 218 -5.29 3.76 24.57
N ARG A 219 -4.58 4.88 24.48
CA ARG A 219 -4.87 5.99 23.56
C ARG A 219 -3.58 6.52 22.95
N LEU A 220 -3.63 6.92 21.68
CA LEU A 220 -2.46 7.44 20.96
C LEU A 220 -2.68 8.90 20.55
N TYR A 221 -1.66 9.72 20.78
CA TYR A 221 -1.67 11.15 20.45
C TYR A 221 -0.41 11.57 19.72
N ALA A 222 -0.53 12.59 18.88
CA ALA A 222 0.61 13.33 18.36
C ALA A 222 0.53 14.79 18.83
N ARG A 223 1.55 15.26 19.55
CA ARG A 223 1.56 16.59 20.16
C ARG A 223 2.89 17.26 20.02
N THR A 224 2.87 18.58 20.16
CA THR A 224 4.08 19.38 20.18
C THR A 224 4.58 19.60 21.59
N ILE A 225 5.89 19.51 21.79
CA ILE A 225 6.54 19.89 23.05
C ILE A 225 6.46 21.41 23.19
N ASN A 226 5.90 21.85 24.32
CA ASN A 226 5.81 23.25 24.69
C ASN A 226 6.85 23.58 25.77
N PHE A 227 7.12 24.87 25.97
CA PHE A 227 8.04 25.34 27.01
C PHE A 227 7.32 26.30 27.93
N SER A 228 7.53 26.15 29.24
CA SER A 228 6.99 27.08 30.22
C SER A 228 7.63 28.46 30.02
N THR A 229 6.83 29.51 29.95
CA THR A 229 7.31 30.89 29.93
C THR A 229 7.55 31.36 31.36
N SER A 230 8.71 31.05 31.93
CA SER A 230 9.18 31.64 33.19
C SER A 230 10.25 32.69 32.90
N LYS A 231 10.13 33.87 33.53
CA LYS A 231 11.13 34.94 33.43
C LYS A 231 12.37 34.71 34.32
N THR A 232 12.28 33.80 35.30
CA THR A 232 13.28 33.63 36.37
C THR A 232 13.90 32.24 36.44
N ARG A 233 13.36 31.26 35.71
CA ARG A 233 13.88 29.87 35.64
C ARG A 233 14.09 29.44 34.21
N LYS A 234 14.98 28.47 34.00
CA LYS A 234 15.14 27.80 32.69
C LYS A 234 13.76 27.30 32.22
N PRO A 235 13.38 27.53 30.95
CA PRO A 235 12.12 27.03 30.41
C PRO A 235 12.03 25.51 30.53
N GLU A 236 11.01 24.99 31.21
CA GLU A 236 10.81 23.56 31.37
C GLU A 236 9.93 23.02 30.24
N PRO A 237 10.33 21.92 29.57
CA PRO A 237 9.51 21.32 28.54
C PRO A 237 8.29 20.62 29.16
N TYR A 238 7.14 20.74 28.51
CA TYR A 238 5.91 20.08 28.91
C TYR A 238 5.09 19.67 27.69
N LEU A 239 4.20 18.71 27.91
CA LEU A 239 3.22 18.25 26.93
C LEU A 239 1.82 18.55 27.43
N GLN A 240 0.91 18.84 26.50
CA GLN A 240 -0.49 19.09 26.80
C GLN A 240 -1.39 18.22 25.91
N ILE A 241 -2.24 17.41 26.56
CA ILE A 241 -3.28 16.60 25.92
C ILE A 241 -4.59 16.94 26.63
N ARG A 242 -5.30 17.96 26.14
CA ARG A 242 -6.47 18.56 26.81
C ARG A 242 -7.59 17.56 27.08
N GLU A 243 -7.63 16.51 26.27
CA GLU A 243 -8.62 15.44 26.30
C GLU A 243 -8.42 14.48 27.48
N LEU A 244 -7.24 14.50 28.13
CA LEU A 244 -6.95 13.61 29.26
C LEU A 244 -7.35 14.25 30.59
N PRO A 245 -8.18 13.56 31.40
CA PRO A 245 -8.51 14.03 32.73
C PRO A 245 -7.29 13.95 33.67
N LYS A 246 -7.35 14.75 34.74
CA LYS A 246 -6.34 14.73 35.81
C LYS A 246 -6.25 13.32 36.40
N GLY A 247 -5.05 12.77 36.51
CA GLY A 247 -4.85 11.39 36.97
C GLY A 247 -3.41 10.90 36.79
N ILE A 248 -3.19 9.61 37.04
CA ILE A 248 -1.90 8.95 36.86
C ILE A 248 -1.99 8.04 35.64
N TYR A 249 -0.98 8.12 34.78
CA TYR A 249 -0.91 7.39 33.53
C TYR A 249 0.46 6.80 33.32
N TYR A 250 0.50 5.72 32.56
CA TYR A 250 1.71 5.20 31.97
C TYR A 250 1.83 5.74 30.54
N ILE A 251 2.89 6.50 30.26
CA ILE A 251 3.09 7.17 28.99
C ILE A 251 4.30 6.58 28.30
N THR A 252 4.16 6.21 27.03
CA THR A 252 5.26 5.92 26.12
C THR A 252 5.38 7.01 25.07
N LEU A 253 6.54 7.65 25.01
CA LEU A 253 6.92 8.63 24.02
C LEU A 253 7.77 7.99 22.92
N TYR A 254 7.47 8.40 21.69
CA TYR A 254 8.21 8.02 20.49
C TYR A 254 8.57 9.28 19.70
N ASN A 255 9.79 9.31 19.16
CA ASN A 255 10.08 10.18 18.03
C ASN A 255 9.41 9.61 16.75
N HIS A 256 9.40 10.37 15.66
CA HIS A 256 8.73 9.93 14.43
C HIS A 256 9.37 8.68 13.81
N LYS A 257 10.70 8.51 13.89
CA LYS A 257 11.40 7.33 13.36
C LYS A 257 10.98 6.06 14.10
N SER A 258 11.03 6.07 15.43
CA SER A 258 10.64 4.94 16.29
C SER A 258 9.14 4.68 16.27
N PHE A 259 8.32 5.71 16.07
CA PHE A 259 6.87 5.55 15.90
C PHE A 259 6.55 4.83 14.58
N LEU A 260 7.14 5.29 13.47
CA LEU A 260 6.91 4.75 12.13
C LEU A 260 7.44 3.33 11.95
N SER A 261 8.57 2.99 12.57
CA SER A 261 9.10 1.61 12.52
C SER A 261 8.22 0.58 13.24
N GLN A 262 7.32 1.03 14.11
CA GLN A 262 6.38 0.20 14.86
C GLN A 262 4.94 0.29 14.35
N GLN A 263 4.68 1.07 13.29
CA GLN A 263 3.33 1.18 12.75
C GLN A 263 2.92 -0.12 12.04
N PRO A 264 1.81 -0.77 12.46
CA PRO A 264 1.26 -1.89 11.73
C PRO A 264 0.67 -1.43 10.40
N GLU A 265 0.51 -2.36 9.46
CA GLU A 265 -0.29 -2.13 8.25
C GLU A 265 -1.73 -1.72 8.65
N GLN A 266 -2.20 -0.63 8.06
CA GLN A 266 -3.55 -0.12 8.27
C GLN A 266 -4.47 -0.59 7.15
N ASN A 267 -5.48 -1.37 7.49
CA ASN A 267 -6.45 -1.92 6.55
C ASN A 267 -7.85 -1.37 6.84
N THR A 268 -8.56 -0.97 5.78
CA THR A 268 -9.93 -0.46 5.89
C THR A 268 -10.74 -0.80 4.65
N ASN A 269 -12.06 -0.91 4.80
CA ASN A 269 -12.97 -1.05 3.67
C ASN A 269 -13.70 0.28 3.43
N ILE A 270 -13.58 0.82 2.22
CA ILE A 270 -14.26 2.05 1.81
C ILE A 270 -15.06 1.74 0.56
N GLN A 271 -16.39 1.86 0.64
CA GLN A 271 -17.31 1.62 -0.48
C GLN A 271 -17.13 0.24 -1.13
N GLY A 272 -16.87 -0.81 -0.32
CA GLY A 272 -16.70 -2.19 -0.80
C GLY A 272 -15.27 -2.53 -1.25
N TYR A 273 -14.36 -1.56 -1.30
CA TYR A 273 -12.97 -1.78 -1.70
C TYR A 273 -12.03 -1.79 -0.49
N ASN A 274 -11.07 -2.71 -0.50
CA ASN A 274 -10.02 -2.78 0.53
C ASN A 274 -8.92 -1.75 0.24
N PHE A 275 -8.66 -0.89 1.22
CA PHE A 275 -7.59 0.09 1.24
C PHE A 275 -6.56 -0.33 2.28
N ARG A 276 -5.29 -0.35 1.88
CA ARG A 276 -4.17 -0.75 2.75
C ARG A 276 -3.08 0.30 2.73
N ILE A 277 -2.54 0.64 3.90
CA ILE A 277 -1.40 1.55 4.03
C ILE A 277 -0.29 0.79 4.74
N TYR A 278 0.89 0.72 4.10
CA TYR A 278 2.01 -0.10 4.57
C TYR A 278 3.36 0.45 4.08
N ARG A 279 4.46 -0.18 4.48
CA ARG A 279 5.85 0.21 4.14
C ARG A 279 6.14 1.68 4.48
N TYR A 280 6.09 1.98 5.78
CA TYR A 280 6.38 3.32 6.31
C TYR A 280 7.87 3.64 6.25
N THR A 281 8.21 4.77 5.62
CA THR A 281 9.59 5.28 5.53
C THR A 281 9.65 6.66 6.19
N PRO A 282 10.32 6.82 7.35
CA PRO A 282 10.44 8.12 8.01
C PRO A 282 11.33 9.08 7.22
N LEU A 283 11.04 10.38 7.30
CA LEU A 283 11.98 11.43 6.86
C LEU A 283 13.16 11.51 7.83
N GLU A 284 14.31 12.00 7.34
CA GLU A 284 15.47 12.27 8.21
C GLU A 284 15.15 13.31 9.29
N GLN A 285 14.45 14.38 8.90
CA GLN A 285 14.00 15.44 9.78
C GLN A 285 12.53 15.77 9.49
N ILE A 286 11.78 16.08 10.56
CA ILE A 286 10.39 16.52 10.46
C ILE A 286 10.34 17.92 9.83
N GLN A 287 9.50 18.10 8.82
CA GLN A 287 9.28 19.41 8.20
C GLN A 287 7.92 19.97 8.65
N ARG A 288 7.87 21.25 9.01
CA ARG A 288 6.62 21.90 9.40
C ARG A 288 5.99 22.56 8.18
N SER A 289 4.96 21.94 7.63
CA SER A 289 4.21 22.44 6.46
C SER A 289 3.04 23.36 6.83
N GLY A 290 2.65 23.43 8.11
CA GLY A 290 1.62 24.35 8.58
C GLY A 290 1.66 24.61 10.08
N ARG A 291 0.70 25.40 10.58
CA ARG A 291 0.64 25.74 12.02
C ARG A 291 0.56 24.49 12.91
N TYR A 292 -0.19 23.49 12.49
CA TYR A 292 -0.37 22.21 13.19
C TYR A 292 -0.04 20.99 12.33
N LEU A 293 0.56 21.21 11.15
CA LEU A 293 0.85 20.19 10.14
C LEU A 293 2.36 19.93 10.07
N TYR A 294 2.72 18.67 10.11
CA TYR A 294 4.11 18.20 10.14
C TYR A 294 4.30 17.03 9.19
N ASP A 295 5.19 17.15 8.23
CA ASP A 295 5.54 16.06 7.31
C ASP A 295 6.58 15.16 7.99
N ILE A 296 6.28 13.86 8.04
CA ILE A 296 7.02 12.89 8.86
C ILE A 296 7.63 11.74 8.05
N GLY A 297 7.16 11.48 6.83
CA GLY A 297 7.53 10.27 6.11
C GLY A 297 6.76 10.06 4.81
N LYS A 298 6.91 8.86 4.28
CA LYS A 298 6.17 8.31 3.15
C LYS A 298 5.64 6.93 3.51
N ALA A 299 4.59 6.50 2.83
CA ALA A 299 4.08 5.14 2.88
C ALA A 299 3.63 4.69 1.49
N ILE A 300 3.20 3.44 1.37
CA ILE A 300 2.51 2.93 0.18
C ILE A 300 1.03 2.78 0.50
N LEU A 301 0.18 3.32 -0.37
CA LEU A 301 -1.26 3.10 -0.39
C LEU A 301 -1.61 2.05 -1.45
N SER A 302 -2.38 1.03 -1.06
CA SER A 302 -2.94 0.03 -1.95
C SER A 302 -4.47 0.06 -1.99
N ILE A 303 -5.04 -0.21 -3.18
CA ILE A 303 -6.49 -0.30 -3.42
C ILE A 303 -6.81 -1.62 -4.12
N GLY A 304 -7.71 -2.43 -3.54
CA GLY A 304 -8.23 -3.68 -4.11
C GLY A 304 -7.23 -4.83 -4.31
N ASN A 305 -5.94 -4.59 -4.04
CA ASN A 305 -4.75 -5.45 -4.20
C ASN A 305 -3.88 -5.16 -5.43
N ASP A 306 -4.37 -4.38 -6.39
CA ASP A 306 -3.75 -4.26 -7.71
C ASP A 306 -3.07 -2.90 -7.92
N ILE A 307 -3.53 -1.88 -7.20
CA ILE A 307 -2.92 -0.56 -7.17
C ILE A 307 -2.03 -0.44 -5.94
N HIS A 308 -0.85 0.14 -6.12
CA HIS A 308 0.15 0.46 -5.11
C HIS A 308 0.80 1.79 -5.49
N ILE A 309 0.50 2.85 -4.76
CA ILE A 309 1.08 4.18 -5.01
C ILE A 309 1.81 4.71 -3.79
N PRO A 310 2.92 5.43 -3.96
CA PRO A 310 3.54 6.16 -2.86
C PRO A 310 2.61 7.29 -2.40
N VAL A 311 2.57 7.52 -1.10
CA VAL A 311 1.85 8.63 -0.46
C VAL A 311 2.76 9.33 0.53
N ASN A 312 2.64 10.66 0.61
CA ASN A 312 3.30 11.44 1.65
C ASN A 312 2.53 11.34 2.97
N MET A 313 3.24 11.35 4.08
CA MET A 313 2.67 11.28 5.42
C MET A 313 2.81 12.59 6.16
N GLN A 314 1.68 13.11 6.63
CA GLN A 314 1.61 14.35 7.38
C GLN A 314 0.79 14.14 8.66
N VAL A 315 1.25 14.69 9.77
CA VAL A 315 0.56 14.66 11.05
C VAL A 315 -0.17 15.98 11.26
N ASP A 316 -1.44 15.90 11.59
CA ASP A 316 -2.23 17.02 12.10
C ASP A 316 -2.37 16.89 13.62
N THR A 317 -1.61 17.72 14.35
CA THR A 317 -1.60 17.70 15.82
C THR A 317 -2.83 18.35 16.45
N LYS A 318 -3.57 19.17 15.69
CA LYS A 318 -4.81 19.81 16.18
C LYS A 318 -5.95 18.80 16.19
N ASN A 319 -6.08 18.01 15.11
CA ASN A 319 -7.14 17.02 14.95
C ASN A 319 -6.73 15.60 15.40
N ASN A 320 -5.47 15.43 15.84
CA ASN A 320 -4.89 14.17 16.30
C ASN A 320 -5.02 13.03 15.27
N GLN A 321 -4.52 13.27 14.05
CA GLN A 321 -4.66 12.34 12.93
C GLN A 321 -3.41 12.33 12.05
N ILE A 322 -3.23 11.24 11.30
CA ILE A 322 -2.25 11.13 10.23
C ILE A 322 -2.99 11.21 8.90
N ASN A 323 -2.53 12.11 8.03
CA ASN A 323 -3.00 12.26 6.67
C ASN A 323 -1.99 11.60 5.71
N PHE A 324 -2.50 10.80 4.80
CA PHE A 324 -1.76 10.22 3.69
C PHE A 324 -2.22 10.89 2.40
N THR A 325 -1.30 11.56 1.73
CA THR A 325 -1.64 12.41 0.59
C THR A 325 -0.87 12.01 -0.66
N GLN A 326 -1.57 11.95 -1.78
CA GLN A 326 -0.96 11.92 -3.11
C GLN A 326 -1.52 13.07 -3.95
N THR A 327 -0.62 13.87 -4.51
CA THR A 327 -0.97 14.97 -5.40
C THR A 327 -1.15 14.45 -6.82
N ALA A 328 -2.20 14.90 -7.50
CA ALA A 328 -2.47 14.55 -8.89
C ALA A 328 -1.62 15.40 -9.85
N ASP A 329 -1.65 15.02 -11.13
CA ASP A 329 -0.94 15.67 -12.24
C ASP A 329 -1.15 17.19 -12.36
N ASP A 330 -2.34 17.69 -12.00
CA ASP A 330 -2.67 19.12 -12.03
C ASP A 330 -2.03 19.95 -10.91
N ASN A 331 -1.30 19.32 -9.97
CA ASN A 331 -0.71 19.92 -8.77
C ASN A 331 -1.69 20.67 -7.85
N LYS A 332 -3.01 20.55 -8.06
CA LYS A 332 -4.06 21.26 -7.31
C LYS A 332 -5.01 20.31 -6.59
N THR A 333 -5.13 19.10 -7.11
CA THR A 333 -5.99 18.05 -6.60
C THR A 333 -5.15 17.06 -5.80
N ILE A 334 -5.61 16.71 -4.61
CA ILE A 334 -4.92 15.81 -3.69
C ILE A 334 -5.90 14.72 -3.26
N LEU A 335 -5.52 13.46 -3.46
CA LEU A 335 -6.16 12.35 -2.78
C LEU A 335 -5.68 12.32 -1.33
N ASN A 336 -6.59 12.37 -0.37
CA ASN A 336 -6.25 12.46 1.05
C ASN A 336 -6.98 11.36 1.82
N ILE A 337 -6.20 10.48 2.47
CA ILE A 337 -6.71 9.53 3.46
C ILE A 337 -6.39 10.06 4.84
N THR A 338 -7.39 10.18 5.68
CA THR A 338 -7.25 10.65 7.05
C THR A 338 -7.48 9.50 8.02
N CYS A 339 -6.45 9.21 8.82
CA CYS A 339 -6.42 8.17 9.84
C CYS A 339 -6.31 8.81 11.22
N PRO A 340 -7.41 8.88 12.00
CA PRO A 340 -7.38 9.35 13.38
C PRO A 340 -6.47 8.50 14.26
N LEU A 341 -5.69 9.12 15.16
CA LEU A 341 -4.81 8.42 16.10
C LEU A 341 -5.52 7.99 17.38
N SER A 342 -6.55 8.72 17.79
CA SER A 342 -7.39 8.42 18.94
C SER A 342 -8.83 8.28 18.50
N GLU A 343 -9.55 7.30 19.10
CA GLU A 343 -10.97 6.97 18.90
C GLU A 343 -11.25 5.98 17.76
N ASN A 344 -12.34 5.21 17.90
CA ASN A 344 -12.95 4.35 16.88
C ASN A 344 -13.55 5.15 15.70
N LYS A 345 -12.88 6.23 15.28
CA LYS A 345 -13.29 7.01 14.12
C LYS A 345 -12.85 6.27 12.86
N PRO A 346 -13.75 6.11 11.88
CA PRO A 346 -13.41 5.42 10.65
C PRO A 346 -12.35 6.21 9.88
N ILE A 347 -11.49 5.48 9.17
CA ILE A 347 -10.59 6.07 8.19
C ILE A 347 -11.43 6.74 7.11
N GLN A 348 -11.10 7.99 6.78
CA GLN A 348 -11.84 8.79 5.80
C GLN A 348 -11.02 8.96 4.53
N LEU A 349 -11.68 8.87 3.39
CA LEU A 349 -11.11 9.14 2.07
C LEU A 349 -11.79 10.38 1.48
N GLU A 350 -10.99 11.36 1.09
CA GLU A 350 -11.45 12.63 0.56
C GLU A 350 -10.59 13.07 -0.63
N ILE A 351 -11.20 13.84 -1.53
CA ILE A 351 -10.49 14.59 -2.56
C ILE A 351 -10.38 16.04 -2.07
N LYS A 352 -9.16 16.57 -1.97
CA LYS A 352 -8.91 17.98 -1.69
C LYS A 352 -8.62 18.73 -2.99
N TYR A 353 -9.30 19.85 -3.21
CA TYR A 353 -9.06 20.72 -4.36
C TYR A 353 -9.15 22.18 -3.94
N SER A 354 -8.05 22.93 -4.15
CA SER A 354 -7.95 24.36 -3.78
C SER A 354 -8.42 24.64 -2.35
N GLY A 355 -7.99 23.80 -1.39
CA GLY A 355 -8.32 23.94 0.03
C GLY A 355 -9.73 23.50 0.44
N LYS A 356 -10.55 22.98 -0.48
CA LYS A 356 -11.88 22.42 -0.18
C LYS A 356 -11.84 20.90 -0.17
N ASN A 357 -12.54 20.28 0.77
CA ASN A 357 -12.66 18.83 0.90
C ASN A 357 -13.93 18.32 0.21
N TYR A 358 -13.78 17.23 -0.55
CA TYR A 358 -14.85 16.52 -1.23
C TYR A 358 -14.84 15.06 -0.73
N PRO A 359 -15.66 14.72 0.27
CA PRO A 359 -15.79 13.35 0.76
C PRO A 359 -16.08 12.37 -0.38
N VAL A 360 -15.43 11.21 -0.38
CA VAL A 360 -15.64 10.20 -1.42
C VAL A 360 -17.01 9.54 -1.25
N THR A 361 -17.79 9.55 -2.32
CA THR A 361 -19.14 8.98 -2.37
C THR A 361 -19.23 7.73 -3.26
N SER A 362 -18.32 7.56 -4.21
CA SER A 362 -18.32 6.39 -5.10
C SER A 362 -16.91 6.07 -5.57
N ILE A 363 -16.62 4.77 -5.67
CA ILE A 363 -15.39 4.22 -6.24
C ILE A 363 -15.83 3.23 -7.33
N LYS A 364 -15.20 3.28 -8.50
CA LYS A 364 -15.45 2.34 -9.60
C LYS A 364 -14.13 1.81 -10.14
N ARG A 365 -14.01 0.48 -10.23
CA ARG A 365 -12.85 -0.17 -10.85
C ARG A 365 -12.98 -0.18 -12.37
N PHE A 366 -11.86 0.06 -13.05
CA PHE A 366 -11.63 -0.10 -14.49
C PHE A 366 -10.44 -1.05 -14.68
N LEU A 367 -10.49 -1.91 -15.68
CA LEU A 367 -9.38 -2.78 -16.06
C LEU A 367 -8.70 -2.18 -17.31
N ALA A 368 -7.39 -1.90 -17.21
CA ALA A 368 -6.53 -1.52 -18.32
C ALA A 368 -5.50 -2.64 -18.55
N TYR A 369 -5.06 -2.83 -19.79
CA TYR A 369 -4.09 -3.87 -20.15
C TYR A 369 -2.82 -3.22 -20.70
N THR A 370 -1.65 -3.70 -20.27
CA THR A 370 -0.36 -3.39 -20.91
C THR A 370 0.07 -4.53 -21.83
N GLU A 371 1.01 -4.23 -22.75
CA GLU A 371 1.47 -5.12 -23.84
C GLU A 371 1.89 -6.54 -23.39
N ASN A 372 2.28 -6.70 -22.12
CA ASN A 372 2.84 -7.94 -21.57
C ASN A 372 1.90 -8.65 -20.59
N SER A 373 0.58 -8.61 -20.80
CA SER A 373 -0.43 -9.41 -20.06
C SER A 373 -0.64 -9.07 -18.58
N VAL A 374 -0.14 -7.94 -18.08
CA VAL A 374 -0.48 -7.47 -16.74
C VAL A 374 -1.72 -6.58 -16.81
N LEU A 375 -2.80 -7.04 -16.17
CA LEU A 375 -3.98 -6.24 -15.83
C LEU A 375 -3.55 -5.06 -14.95
N SER A 376 -3.36 -3.86 -15.51
CA SER A 376 -3.26 -2.66 -14.69
C SER A 376 -4.67 -2.23 -14.30
N SER A 377 -5.04 -2.45 -13.04
CA SER A 377 -6.31 -1.92 -12.54
C SER A 377 -6.21 -0.42 -12.35
N ALA A 378 -7.24 0.30 -12.75
CA ALA A 378 -7.43 1.71 -12.45
C ALA A 378 -8.73 1.89 -11.65
N TYR A 379 -8.82 2.91 -10.80
CA TYR A 379 -10.04 3.21 -10.05
C TYR A 379 -10.41 4.66 -10.28
N ILE A 380 -11.70 4.91 -10.55
CA ILE A 380 -12.26 6.25 -10.53
C ILE A 380 -12.86 6.48 -9.14
N ILE A 381 -12.34 7.48 -8.46
CA ILE A 381 -12.80 7.94 -7.15
C ILE A 381 -13.58 9.24 -7.36
N LEU A 382 -14.85 9.25 -6.97
CA LEU A 382 -15.73 10.42 -7.02
C LEU A 382 -15.91 10.99 -5.62
N GLY A 383 -15.61 12.28 -5.46
CA GLY A 383 -15.89 13.06 -4.27
C GLY A 383 -16.97 14.11 -4.53
N GLU A 384 -17.84 14.31 -3.55
CA GLU A 384 -18.94 15.29 -3.63
C GLU A 384 -18.96 16.23 -2.42
N MET A 385 -19.13 17.52 -2.68
CA MET A 385 -19.32 18.55 -1.67
C MET A 385 -20.69 19.21 -1.88
N LYS A 386 -21.56 19.18 -0.87
CA LYS A 386 -22.87 19.84 -0.90
C LYS A 386 -22.77 21.24 -0.31
N ARG A 387 -23.38 22.24 -0.96
CA ARG A 387 -23.59 23.60 -0.41
C ARG A 387 -25.02 24.04 -0.73
N GLY A 388 -25.90 24.02 0.26
CA GLY A 388 -27.34 24.15 0.04
C GLY A 388 -27.84 23.06 -0.92
N ASN A 389 -28.60 23.46 -1.94
CA ASN A 389 -29.12 22.54 -2.96
C ASN A 389 -28.13 22.21 -4.08
N ARG A 390 -26.91 22.81 -4.08
CA ARG A 390 -25.91 22.56 -5.12
C ARG A 390 -24.94 21.46 -4.70
N VAL A 391 -24.68 20.51 -5.61
CA VAL A 391 -23.71 19.43 -5.45
C VAL A 391 -22.51 19.70 -6.36
N PHE A 392 -21.34 19.88 -5.77
CA PHE A 392 -20.07 20.04 -6.48
C PHE A 392 -19.34 18.70 -6.50
N ARG A 393 -18.88 18.28 -7.69
CA ARG A 393 -18.25 16.97 -7.89
C ARG A 393 -16.80 17.11 -8.32
N LYS A 394 -15.96 16.20 -7.84
CA LYS A 394 -14.58 16.02 -8.30
C LYS A 394 -14.32 14.54 -8.52
N LYS A 395 -13.62 14.19 -9.59
CA LYS A 395 -13.20 12.81 -9.83
C LYS A 395 -11.70 12.77 -9.99
N ILE A 396 -11.11 11.73 -9.42
CA ILE A 396 -9.71 11.37 -9.62
C ILE A 396 -9.69 9.96 -10.17
N LEU A 397 -8.83 9.73 -11.14
CA LEU A 397 -8.43 8.40 -11.54
C LEU A 397 -7.11 8.06 -10.85
N ILE A 398 -7.03 6.86 -10.27
CA ILE A 398 -5.82 6.31 -9.68
C ILE A 398 -5.43 5.02 -10.41
N SER A 399 -4.13 4.88 -10.70
CA SER A 399 -3.46 3.70 -11.26
C SER A 399 -2.11 3.50 -10.59
N ASN A 400 -1.36 2.44 -10.90
CA ASN A 400 0.01 2.25 -10.40
C ASN A 400 0.99 3.34 -10.85
N GLU A 401 0.75 3.94 -12.02
CA GLU A 401 1.67 4.90 -12.63
C GLU A 401 1.26 6.34 -12.31
N ASN A 402 -0.05 6.61 -12.34
CA ASN A 402 -0.57 7.98 -12.36
C ASN A 402 -1.77 8.19 -11.44
N LEU A 403 -1.85 9.40 -10.87
CA LEU A 403 -3.03 9.98 -10.25
C LEU A 403 -3.48 11.18 -11.11
N ILE A 404 -4.57 11.02 -11.85
CA ILE A 404 -5.00 11.96 -12.90
C ILE A 404 -6.32 12.61 -12.50
N THR A 405 -6.43 13.92 -12.71
CA THR A 405 -7.67 14.65 -12.46
C THR A 405 -8.64 14.61 -13.63
N SER A 406 -9.94 14.51 -13.36
CA SER A 406 -10.97 14.45 -14.40
C SER A 406 -11.39 15.83 -14.95
N SER A 407 -10.51 16.83 -14.99
CA SER A 407 -10.78 17.99 -15.87
C SER A 407 -10.76 17.60 -17.36
N TYR A 408 -10.32 16.38 -17.67
CA TYR A 408 -10.19 15.81 -18.99
C TYR A 408 -11.37 14.91 -19.39
N ASP A 409 -11.77 15.03 -20.66
CA ASP A 409 -12.66 14.11 -21.36
C ASP A 409 -12.14 12.66 -21.20
N LEU A 410 -13.05 11.71 -20.95
CA LEU A 410 -12.72 10.28 -20.82
C LEU A 410 -12.00 9.77 -22.09
N SER A 411 -12.19 10.47 -23.22
CA SER A 411 -11.48 10.23 -24.47
C SER A 411 -9.96 10.47 -24.36
N ASN A 412 -9.53 11.60 -23.82
CA ASN A 412 -8.11 11.91 -23.58
C ASN A 412 -7.48 10.97 -22.54
N PHE A 413 -8.29 10.37 -21.67
CA PHE A 413 -7.85 9.35 -20.73
C PHE A 413 -7.57 8.00 -21.41
N LEU A 414 -8.47 7.55 -22.28
CA LEU A 414 -8.30 6.30 -23.01
C LEU A 414 -7.15 6.38 -24.02
N THR A 415 -6.85 7.52 -24.64
CA THR A 415 -5.68 7.64 -25.55
C THR A 415 -4.33 7.32 -24.90
N HIS A 416 -4.23 7.39 -23.57
CA HIS A 416 -3.03 7.03 -22.80
C HIS A 416 -3.00 5.55 -22.38
N ILE A 417 -4.07 4.79 -22.65
CA ILE A 417 -4.21 3.36 -22.39
C ILE A 417 -4.34 2.64 -23.74
N ARG A 418 -3.44 1.72 -24.08
CA ARG A 418 -3.58 0.99 -25.36
C ARG A 418 -4.77 0.02 -25.29
N PRO A 419 -5.58 -0.10 -26.36
CA PRO A 419 -6.61 -1.14 -26.41
C PRO A 419 -5.98 -2.53 -26.39
N PRO A 420 -6.70 -3.57 -25.93
CA PRO A 420 -6.22 -4.94 -26.01
C PRO A 420 -5.89 -5.31 -27.47
N THR A 421 -4.70 -5.88 -27.70
CA THR A 421 -4.35 -6.42 -29.01
C THR A 421 -5.28 -7.59 -29.32
N THR A 422 -6.08 -7.46 -30.38
CA THR A 422 -6.91 -8.55 -30.90
C THR A 422 -6.11 -9.50 -31.82
N LEU A 423 -4.80 -9.27 -31.99
CA LEU A 423 -3.92 -10.13 -32.78
C LEU A 423 -3.75 -11.48 -32.07
N GLY A 424 -4.09 -12.58 -32.73
CA GLY A 424 -4.04 -13.93 -32.15
C GLY A 424 -5.13 -14.25 -31.13
N ALA A 425 -6.04 -13.32 -30.82
CA ALA A 425 -7.18 -13.61 -29.97
C ALA A 425 -8.18 -14.53 -30.69
N LYS A 426 -8.87 -15.37 -29.91
CA LYS A 426 -10.12 -15.99 -30.36
C LYS A 426 -11.07 -14.87 -30.70
N ILE A 427 -11.71 -14.92 -31.85
CA ILE A 427 -12.61 -13.83 -32.27
C ILE A 427 -13.99 -14.03 -31.63
N PHE A 428 -14.46 -15.27 -31.64
CA PHE A 428 -15.74 -15.68 -31.08
C PHE A 428 -15.57 -16.90 -30.19
N THR A 429 -16.34 -16.97 -29.11
CA THR A 429 -16.43 -18.15 -28.25
C THR A 429 -17.54 -19.09 -28.69
N THR A 430 -18.60 -18.56 -29.32
CA THR A 430 -19.73 -19.35 -29.84
C THR A 430 -20.32 -18.74 -31.13
N LEU A 431 -20.88 -19.60 -32.00
CA LEU A 431 -21.56 -19.21 -33.24
C LEU A 431 -22.82 -20.07 -33.44
N ASN A 432 -24.01 -19.45 -33.45
CA ASN A 432 -25.29 -20.14 -33.64
C ASN A 432 -26.12 -19.46 -34.73
N LEU A 433 -26.72 -20.24 -35.63
CA LEU A 433 -27.70 -19.70 -36.58
C LEU A 433 -29.04 -19.47 -35.88
N VAL A 434 -29.61 -18.28 -36.04
CA VAL A 434 -30.89 -17.91 -35.44
C VAL A 434 -31.84 -17.44 -36.54
N ASN A 435 -33.05 -18.01 -36.55
CA ASN A 435 -34.12 -17.56 -37.45
C ASN A 435 -34.58 -16.17 -37.02
N SER A 436 -34.75 -15.28 -37.98
CA SER A 436 -35.21 -13.91 -37.77
C SER A 436 -36.18 -13.47 -38.86
N ASN A 437 -36.88 -12.37 -38.63
CA ASN A 437 -37.71 -11.71 -39.64
C ASN A 437 -37.46 -10.19 -39.57
N ILE A 438 -36.21 -9.78 -39.79
CA ILE A 438 -35.86 -8.36 -39.80
C ILE A 438 -36.09 -7.83 -41.22
N ARG A 439 -37.07 -6.94 -41.38
CA ARG A 439 -37.32 -6.26 -42.65
C ARG A 439 -36.49 -4.98 -42.78
N VAL A 440 -35.74 -4.89 -43.87
CA VAL A 440 -34.92 -3.75 -44.27
C VAL A 440 -35.25 -3.43 -45.73
N HIS A 441 -35.93 -2.31 -45.98
CA HIS A 441 -36.52 -2.03 -47.31
C HIS A 441 -37.31 -3.24 -47.86
N ASN A 442 -36.96 -3.73 -49.05
CA ASN A 442 -37.56 -4.91 -49.68
C ASN A 442 -36.85 -6.23 -49.32
N LEU A 443 -35.81 -6.19 -48.50
CA LEU A 443 -35.04 -7.35 -48.06
C LEU A 443 -35.57 -7.90 -46.73
N ASN A 444 -35.86 -9.20 -46.69
CA ASN A 444 -36.12 -9.92 -45.46
C ASN A 444 -34.86 -10.65 -44.99
N ILE A 445 -34.40 -10.36 -43.77
CA ILE A 445 -33.34 -11.12 -43.12
C ILE A 445 -33.97 -12.28 -42.37
N GLU A 446 -34.02 -13.43 -43.04
CA GLU A 446 -34.60 -14.68 -42.53
C GLU A 446 -33.73 -15.35 -41.46
N SER A 447 -32.43 -15.04 -41.44
CA SER A 447 -31.52 -15.54 -40.42
C SER A 447 -30.31 -14.63 -40.17
N TYR A 448 -29.83 -14.65 -38.93
CA TYR A 448 -28.53 -14.07 -38.54
C TYR A 448 -27.71 -15.11 -37.75
N ILE A 449 -26.40 -14.92 -37.73
CA ILE A 449 -25.50 -15.68 -36.87
C ILE A 449 -25.39 -14.94 -35.54
N SER A 450 -25.91 -15.52 -34.47
CA SER A 450 -25.61 -15.09 -33.11
C SER A 450 -24.17 -15.47 -32.79
N LEU A 451 -23.41 -14.49 -32.32
CA LEU A 451 -22.01 -14.67 -31.96
C LEU A 451 -21.76 -14.14 -30.55
N GLU A 452 -20.82 -14.76 -29.84
CA GLU A 452 -20.29 -14.23 -28.60
C GLU A 452 -18.84 -13.81 -28.85
N PHE A 453 -18.57 -12.52 -28.77
CA PHE A 453 -17.22 -11.98 -28.87
C PHE A 453 -16.37 -12.46 -27.69
N ASP A 454 -15.13 -12.84 -27.99
CA ASP A 454 -14.12 -12.98 -26.95
C ASP A 454 -13.99 -11.68 -26.16
N GLU A 455 -13.65 -11.80 -24.88
CA GLU A 455 -13.57 -10.65 -23.97
C GLU A 455 -12.61 -9.57 -24.48
N LYS A 456 -11.50 -9.95 -25.13
CA LYS A 456 -10.55 -8.99 -25.69
C LYS A 456 -11.17 -8.22 -26.85
N VAL A 457 -11.92 -8.88 -27.74
CA VAL A 457 -12.57 -8.23 -28.89
C VAL A 457 -13.68 -7.30 -28.41
N ARG A 458 -14.53 -7.74 -27.46
CA ARG A 458 -15.57 -6.90 -26.86
C ARG A 458 -14.99 -5.64 -26.21
N GLN A 459 -13.91 -5.80 -25.44
CA GLN A 459 -13.27 -4.67 -24.77
C GLN A 459 -12.64 -3.69 -25.76
N SER A 460 -12.03 -4.15 -26.85
CA SER A 460 -11.50 -3.27 -27.89
C SER A 460 -12.61 -2.51 -28.63
N LEU A 461 -13.74 -3.15 -28.91
CA LEU A 461 -14.93 -2.48 -29.46
C LEU A 461 -15.48 -1.42 -28.48
N TYR A 462 -15.55 -1.74 -27.19
CA TYR A 462 -15.97 -0.79 -26.15
C TYR A 462 -15.03 0.41 -26.02
N TYR A 463 -13.72 0.17 -26.06
CA TYR A 463 -12.69 1.20 -25.99
C TYR A 463 -12.82 2.20 -27.15
N TRP A 464 -12.89 1.71 -28.39
CA TRP A 464 -13.00 2.58 -29.56
C TRP A 464 -14.36 3.28 -29.66
N TYR A 465 -15.42 2.63 -29.15
CA TYR A 465 -16.72 3.27 -29.00
C TYR A 465 -16.67 4.49 -28.08
N ILE A 466 -16.05 4.37 -26.90
CA ILE A 466 -15.89 5.50 -25.97
C ILE A 466 -15.07 6.62 -26.62
N LEU A 467 -14.01 6.26 -27.35
CA LEU A 467 -13.18 7.22 -28.10
C LEU A 467 -13.86 7.84 -29.32
N LYS A 468 -15.08 7.39 -29.68
CA LYS A 468 -15.79 7.80 -30.90
C LYS A 468 -14.91 7.66 -32.15
N ASN A 469 -14.16 6.58 -32.24
CA ASN A 469 -13.27 6.29 -33.38
C ASN A 469 -13.88 5.19 -34.27
N PRO A 470 -14.77 5.53 -35.22
CA PRO A 470 -15.44 4.55 -36.07
C PRO A 470 -14.48 3.81 -37.01
N GLN A 471 -13.33 4.40 -37.34
CA GLN A 471 -12.34 3.76 -38.22
C GLN A 471 -11.74 2.51 -37.58
N GLU A 472 -11.37 2.59 -36.30
CA GLU A 472 -10.80 1.45 -35.58
C GLU A 472 -11.84 0.36 -35.28
N ILE A 473 -13.10 0.77 -35.07
CA ILE A 473 -14.22 -0.19 -34.99
C ILE A 473 -14.35 -0.92 -36.34
N GLY A 474 -14.33 -0.18 -37.45
CA GLY A 474 -14.33 -0.74 -38.82
C GLY A 474 -13.18 -1.74 -39.05
N ASN A 475 -11.96 -1.37 -38.66
CA ASN A 475 -10.79 -2.25 -38.74
C ASN A 475 -10.97 -3.56 -37.96
N ILE A 476 -11.64 -3.54 -36.80
CA ILE A 476 -11.99 -4.77 -36.07
C ILE A 476 -12.96 -5.61 -36.89
N GLY A 477 -13.99 -5.00 -37.50
CA GLY A 477 -14.92 -5.66 -38.42
C GLY A 477 -14.22 -6.33 -39.60
N GLU A 478 -13.32 -5.63 -40.28
CA GLU A 478 -12.54 -6.16 -41.39
C GLU A 478 -11.67 -7.35 -40.93
N ARG A 479 -10.95 -7.21 -39.81
CA ARG A 479 -10.11 -8.28 -39.25
C ARG A 479 -10.88 -9.54 -38.83
N ILE A 480 -12.15 -9.40 -38.44
CA ILE A 480 -13.02 -10.56 -38.20
C ILE A 480 -13.15 -11.40 -39.48
N LEU A 481 -13.24 -10.76 -40.66
CA LEU A 481 -13.38 -11.46 -41.93
C LEU A 481 -12.11 -12.11 -42.43
N GLU A 482 -10.92 -11.71 -41.95
CA GLU A 482 -9.66 -12.38 -42.29
C GLU A 482 -9.71 -13.88 -41.96
N LYS A 483 -10.46 -14.28 -40.92
CA LYS A 483 -10.68 -15.69 -40.57
C LYS A 483 -11.54 -16.47 -41.57
N PHE A 484 -12.31 -15.76 -42.39
CA PHE A 484 -13.24 -16.35 -43.36
C PHE A 484 -12.78 -16.20 -44.81
N ILE A 485 -11.57 -15.67 -45.08
CA ILE A 485 -11.03 -15.44 -46.43
C ILE A 485 -11.21 -16.65 -47.34
N ASN A 486 -10.80 -17.83 -46.87
CA ASN A 486 -10.88 -19.04 -47.68
C ASN A 486 -12.33 -19.45 -48.01
N ILE A 487 -13.30 -19.13 -47.14
CA ILE A 487 -14.71 -19.39 -47.41
C ILE A 487 -15.23 -18.48 -48.53
N PHE A 488 -14.78 -17.22 -48.56
CA PHE A 488 -15.10 -16.30 -49.66
C PHE A 488 -14.45 -16.73 -50.98
N ILE A 489 -13.21 -17.24 -50.94
CA ILE A 489 -12.52 -17.79 -52.11
C ILE A 489 -13.28 -19.00 -52.66
N ASP A 490 -13.64 -19.96 -51.78
CA ASP A 490 -14.41 -21.14 -52.17
C ASP A 490 -15.77 -20.74 -52.77
N PHE A 491 -16.47 -19.78 -52.15
CA PHE A 491 -17.73 -19.25 -52.67
C PHE A 491 -17.59 -18.64 -54.08
N ALA A 492 -16.57 -17.79 -54.29
CA ALA A 492 -16.34 -17.14 -55.57
C ALA A 492 -15.95 -18.15 -56.67
N ALA A 493 -15.14 -19.16 -56.32
CA ALA A 493 -14.74 -20.25 -57.20
C ALA A 493 -15.95 -21.10 -57.63
N GLU A 494 -16.79 -21.51 -56.67
CA GLU A 494 -18.05 -22.23 -56.93
C GLU A 494 -18.98 -21.40 -57.85
N ARG A 495 -19.12 -20.10 -57.58
CA ARG A 495 -19.97 -19.21 -58.37
C ARG A 495 -19.48 -18.94 -59.78
N LYS A 496 -18.18 -19.10 -60.05
CA LYS A 496 -17.61 -18.96 -61.39
C LYS A 496 -17.31 -20.29 -62.07
N ASN A 497 -17.58 -21.41 -61.40
CA ASN A 497 -17.21 -22.74 -61.85
C ASN A 497 -15.73 -22.82 -62.27
N VAL A 498 -14.84 -22.25 -61.44
CA VAL A 498 -13.40 -22.24 -61.65
C VAL A 498 -12.69 -22.88 -60.46
N SER A 499 -11.44 -23.32 -60.66
CA SER A 499 -10.61 -23.80 -59.56
C SER A 499 -10.38 -22.69 -58.52
N LYS A 500 -10.49 -23.03 -57.23
CA LYS A 500 -10.15 -22.10 -56.12
C LYS A 500 -8.73 -21.54 -56.21
N ASN A 501 -7.80 -22.28 -56.82
CA ASN A 501 -6.42 -21.83 -57.02
C ASN A 501 -6.32 -20.65 -58.00
N ASN A 502 -7.34 -20.46 -58.85
CA ASN A 502 -7.45 -19.35 -59.78
C ASN A 502 -8.19 -18.14 -59.19
N VAL A 503 -8.62 -18.20 -57.93
CA VAL A 503 -9.27 -17.09 -57.23
C VAL A 503 -8.40 -16.66 -56.06
N PHE A 504 -8.27 -15.36 -55.86
CA PHE A 504 -7.64 -14.82 -54.66
C PHE A 504 -8.36 -13.57 -54.20
N LEU A 505 -8.20 -13.27 -52.92
CA LEU A 505 -8.86 -12.15 -52.26
C LEU A 505 -7.79 -11.19 -51.75
N LEU A 506 -7.93 -9.91 -52.09
CA LEU A 506 -6.98 -8.86 -51.77
C LEU A 506 -7.62 -7.85 -50.81
N TYR A 507 -6.99 -7.64 -49.66
CA TYR A 507 -7.41 -6.63 -48.69
C TYR A 507 -6.93 -5.24 -49.13
N GLN A 508 -7.85 -4.29 -49.29
CA GLN A 508 -7.56 -2.93 -49.73
C GLN A 508 -7.65 -1.88 -48.62
N GLY A 509 -8.10 -2.27 -47.42
CA GLY A 509 -8.42 -1.38 -46.29
C GLY A 509 -7.24 -0.72 -45.55
N LYS A 510 -6.21 -0.21 -46.25
CA LYS A 510 -5.05 0.42 -45.58
C LYS A 510 -5.09 1.96 -45.48
N THR A 511 -5.83 2.69 -46.33
CA THR A 511 -5.86 4.18 -46.28
C THR A 511 -7.22 4.78 -46.65
N LYS A 512 -7.58 5.93 -46.05
CA LYS A 512 -8.85 6.66 -46.30
C LYS A 512 -9.06 7.02 -47.78
N GLU A 513 -8.00 7.37 -48.50
CA GLU A 513 -8.07 7.69 -49.94
C GLU A 513 -8.45 6.48 -50.79
N LYS A 514 -7.98 5.27 -50.43
CA LYS A 514 -8.32 4.05 -51.16
C LYS A 514 -9.74 3.58 -50.84
N ARG A 515 -10.20 3.68 -49.58
CA ARG A 515 -11.56 3.24 -49.16
C ARG A 515 -12.70 4.02 -49.80
N ARG A 516 -12.47 5.26 -50.26
CA ARG A 516 -13.50 6.03 -50.98
C ARG A 516 -13.85 5.40 -52.33
N PHE A 517 -12.87 4.80 -53.01
CA PHE A 517 -13.01 4.29 -54.37
C PHE A 517 -12.92 2.77 -54.48
N ARG A 518 -12.50 2.09 -53.41
CA ARG A 518 -12.33 0.64 -53.36
C ARG A 518 -13.10 0.00 -52.22
N ALA A 519 -13.63 -1.18 -52.48
CA ALA A 519 -14.23 -2.04 -51.47
C ALA A 519 -13.20 -2.52 -50.44
N ASP A 520 -13.65 -2.95 -49.26
CA ASP A 520 -12.77 -3.44 -48.20
C ASP A 520 -11.92 -4.64 -48.67
N TYR A 521 -12.54 -5.54 -49.44
CA TYR A 521 -11.86 -6.64 -50.12
C TYR A 521 -12.27 -6.77 -51.58
N GLU A 522 -11.31 -7.12 -52.42
CA GLU A 522 -11.48 -7.38 -53.85
C GLU A 522 -11.22 -8.85 -54.14
N ILE A 523 -12.08 -9.47 -54.95
CA ILE A 523 -11.97 -10.87 -55.35
C ILE A 523 -11.53 -10.92 -56.81
N TYR A 524 -10.35 -11.48 -57.06
CA TYR A 524 -9.72 -11.54 -58.36
C TYR A 524 -9.73 -12.95 -58.95
N ARG A 525 -9.76 -13.02 -60.28
CA ARG A 525 -9.50 -14.26 -61.04
C ARG A 525 -8.13 -14.16 -61.71
N LYS A 526 -7.22 -15.10 -61.44
CA LYS A 526 -5.80 -15.04 -61.83
C LYS A 526 -5.56 -15.08 -63.33
N ASP A 527 -6.37 -15.82 -64.07
CA ASP A 527 -6.25 -16.06 -65.52
C ASP A 527 -6.60 -14.83 -66.36
N ILE A 528 -7.55 -14.00 -65.90
CA ILE A 528 -7.95 -12.75 -66.56
C ILE A 528 -7.44 -11.50 -65.83
N ASN A 529 -6.83 -11.68 -64.66
CA ASN A 529 -6.31 -10.63 -63.79
C ASN A 529 -7.32 -9.48 -63.55
N ASP A 530 -8.59 -9.84 -63.33
CA ASP A 530 -9.69 -8.88 -63.19
C ASP A 530 -10.54 -9.16 -61.94
N ILE A 531 -11.25 -8.12 -61.48
CA ILE A 531 -12.09 -8.14 -60.28
C ILE A 531 -13.44 -8.79 -60.62
N ILE A 532 -13.61 -10.03 -60.18
CA ILE A 532 -14.85 -10.79 -60.39
C ILE A 532 -15.91 -10.52 -59.31
N GLY A 533 -15.51 -9.99 -58.15
CA GLY A 533 -16.42 -9.59 -57.09
C GLY A 533 -15.74 -8.78 -55.99
N PHE A 534 -16.51 -8.29 -55.03
CA PHE A 534 -16.00 -7.48 -53.92
C PHE A 534 -16.76 -7.77 -52.62
N ILE A 535 -16.18 -7.36 -51.48
CA ILE A 535 -16.78 -7.50 -50.15
C ILE A 535 -16.75 -6.15 -49.42
N GLU A 536 -17.88 -5.76 -48.87
CA GLU A 536 -18.04 -4.61 -47.96
C GLU A 536 -18.38 -5.10 -46.55
N VAL A 537 -17.73 -4.51 -45.55
CA VAL A 537 -17.90 -4.86 -44.13
C VAL A 537 -18.43 -3.67 -43.37
N SER A 538 -19.40 -3.90 -42.51
CA SER A 538 -19.93 -2.84 -41.64
C SER A 538 -20.22 -3.37 -40.26
N ILE A 539 -19.70 -2.66 -39.25
CA ILE A 539 -19.82 -3.03 -37.84
C ILE A 539 -20.36 -1.85 -37.03
N GLY A 540 -21.33 -2.12 -36.15
CA GLY A 540 -22.05 -1.07 -35.41
C GLY A 540 -22.94 -1.62 -34.29
N GLN A 541 -23.70 -0.73 -33.64
CA GLN A 541 -24.51 -1.07 -32.46
C GLN A 541 -25.96 -1.44 -32.78
N ASP A 542 -26.37 -1.25 -34.03
CA ASP A 542 -27.74 -1.45 -34.49
C ASP A 542 -27.70 -2.08 -35.88
N LEU A 543 -28.00 -3.38 -35.96
CA LEU A 543 -27.96 -4.16 -37.20
C LEU A 543 -28.84 -3.55 -38.28
N LYS A 544 -30.05 -3.11 -37.94
CA LYS A 544 -31.00 -2.56 -38.91
C LYS A 544 -30.46 -1.28 -39.53
N ARG A 545 -29.93 -0.39 -38.68
CA ARG A 545 -29.31 0.86 -39.14
C ARG A 545 -28.06 0.63 -39.99
N ILE A 546 -27.22 -0.36 -39.64
CA ILE A 546 -26.03 -0.73 -40.43
C ILE A 546 -26.44 -1.17 -41.84
N LEU A 547 -27.46 -2.03 -41.92
CA LEU A 547 -27.96 -2.56 -43.18
C LEU A 547 -28.57 -1.44 -44.04
N GLU A 548 -29.47 -0.64 -43.46
CA GLU A 548 -30.23 0.41 -44.16
C GLU A 548 -29.36 1.59 -44.62
N LYS A 549 -28.52 2.13 -43.73
CA LYS A 549 -27.88 3.45 -43.94
C LYS A 549 -26.43 3.39 -44.35
N HIS A 550 -25.88 2.19 -44.56
CA HIS A 550 -24.46 2.05 -44.87
C HIS A 550 -24.20 0.87 -45.80
N LEU A 551 -24.44 -0.36 -45.35
CA LEU A 551 -23.94 -1.53 -46.07
C LEU A 551 -24.61 -1.71 -47.45
N ILE A 552 -25.94 -1.60 -47.52
CA ILE A 552 -26.68 -1.73 -48.79
C ILE A 552 -26.29 -0.61 -49.76
N GLU A 553 -26.25 0.63 -49.29
CA GLU A 553 -25.85 1.78 -50.10
C GLU A 553 -24.43 1.64 -50.65
N GLN A 554 -23.48 1.18 -49.83
CA GLN A 554 -22.09 0.95 -50.26
C GLN A 554 -22.01 -0.11 -51.35
N ILE A 555 -22.72 -1.24 -51.21
CA ILE A 555 -22.73 -2.29 -52.25
C ILE A 555 -23.27 -1.75 -53.57
N GLU A 556 -24.38 -1.00 -53.53
CA GLU A 556 -24.95 -0.39 -54.74
C GLU A 556 -24.04 0.65 -55.36
N GLU A 557 -23.40 1.49 -54.55
CA GLU A 557 -22.43 2.50 -54.98
C GLU A 557 -21.25 1.85 -55.71
N ARG A 558 -20.72 0.73 -55.19
CA ARG A 558 -19.62 0.00 -55.83
C ARG A 558 -19.99 -0.46 -57.22
N PHE A 559 -21.16 -1.06 -57.44
CA PHE A 559 -21.59 -1.47 -58.78
C PHE A 559 -21.69 -0.32 -59.79
N ARG A 560 -21.91 0.92 -59.33
CA ARG A 560 -21.92 2.12 -60.20
C ARG A 560 -20.52 2.64 -60.48
N HIS A 561 -19.52 2.26 -59.69
CA HIS A 561 -18.15 2.70 -59.85
C HIS A 561 -17.45 1.99 -61.01
N THR A 562 -16.64 2.70 -61.80
CA THR A 562 -15.99 2.18 -63.01
C THR A 562 -15.14 0.94 -62.74
N LEU A 563 -14.46 0.89 -61.59
CA LEU A 563 -13.62 -0.23 -61.17
C LEU A 563 -14.40 -1.54 -60.95
N TYR A 564 -15.64 -1.48 -60.46
CA TYR A 564 -16.45 -2.65 -60.14
C TYR A 564 -17.65 -2.83 -61.07
N ARG A 565 -17.79 -1.99 -62.10
CA ARG A 565 -18.88 -2.05 -63.08
C ARG A 565 -18.95 -3.42 -63.77
N ASN A 566 -17.82 -4.11 -63.89
CA ASN A 566 -17.73 -5.44 -64.49
C ASN A 566 -17.71 -6.58 -63.45
N SER A 567 -17.71 -6.27 -62.16
CA SER A 567 -17.82 -7.27 -61.10
C SER A 567 -19.17 -7.99 -61.18
N LEU A 568 -19.15 -9.28 -60.88
CA LEU A 568 -20.29 -10.17 -61.12
C LEU A 568 -21.19 -10.24 -59.89
N PHE A 569 -20.61 -10.07 -58.71
CA PHE A 569 -21.33 -10.03 -57.45
C PHE A 569 -20.59 -9.17 -56.40
N GLY A 570 -21.35 -8.66 -55.43
CA GLY A 570 -20.86 -7.97 -54.24
C GLY A 570 -21.40 -8.66 -53.00
N ILE A 571 -20.57 -8.85 -51.99
CA ILE A 571 -20.94 -9.47 -50.72
C ILE A 571 -20.96 -8.39 -49.63
N GLY A 572 -22.05 -8.30 -48.89
CA GLY A 572 -22.15 -7.46 -47.71
C GLY A 572 -22.02 -8.28 -46.43
N VAL A 573 -21.23 -7.80 -45.47
CA VAL A 573 -21.18 -8.39 -44.13
C VAL A 573 -21.50 -7.34 -43.07
N ALA A 574 -22.64 -7.52 -42.38
CA ALA A 574 -23.04 -6.67 -41.27
C ALA A 574 -22.76 -7.36 -39.94
N ILE A 575 -22.14 -6.65 -39.00
CA ILE A 575 -21.81 -7.13 -37.66
C ILE A 575 -22.37 -6.17 -36.61
N GLU A 576 -23.28 -6.64 -35.76
CA GLU A 576 -23.76 -5.91 -34.59
C GLU A 576 -22.90 -6.25 -33.37
N TYR A 577 -22.51 -5.24 -32.60
CA TYR A 577 -21.86 -5.40 -31.30
C TYR A 577 -22.54 -4.59 -30.20
N SER A 578 -22.39 -5.05 -28.95
CA SER A 578 -22.85 -4.33 -27.77
C SER A 578 -21.67 -3.88 -26.89
N PRO A 579 -21.61 -2.59 -26.48
CA PRO A 579 -20.72 -2.11 -25.42
C PRO A 579 -20.84 -2.87 -24.10
N SER A 580 -22.05 -3.32 -23.77
CA SER A 580 -22.41 -3.86 -22.47
C SER A 580 -22.58 -5.38 -22.45
N SER A 581 -22.46 -6.06 -23.60
CA SER A 581 -22.63 -7.50 -23.74
C SER A 581 -21.58 -8.09 -24.67
N ARG A 582 -21.22 -9.37 -24.45
CA ARG A 582 -20.41 -10.14 -25.40
C ARG A 582 -21.20 -10.58 -26.63
N LEU A 583 -22.53 -10.53 -26.57
CA LEU A 583 -23.37 -11.01 -27.65
C LEU A 583 -23.43 -10.00 -28.80
N GLY A 584 -23.40 -10.53 -30.02
CA GLY A 584 -23.54 -9.79 -31.27
C GLY A 584 -24.29 -10.59 -32.32
N LYS A 585 -24.50 -9.98 -33.48
CA LYS A 585 -25.17 -10.60 -34.63
C LYS A 585 -24.34 -10.39 -35.88
N MET A 586 -24.31 -11.38 -36.78
CA MET A 586 -23.66 -11.25 -38.08
C MET A 586 -24.59 -11.71 -39.20
N VAL A 587 -24.62 -10.94 -40.29
CA VAL A 587 -25.48 -11.18 -41.45
C VAL A 587 -24.62 -11.10 -42.71
N PHE A 588 -24.85 -12.04 -43.63
CA PHE A 588 -24.23 -12.04 -44.96
C PHE A 588 -25.29 -11.75 -46.03
N LEU A 589 -24.98 -10.81 -46.91
CA LEU A 589 -25.79 -10.43 -48.05
C LEU A 589 -25.02 -10.65 -49.34
N ILE A 590 -25.75 -10.86 -50.43
CA ILE A 590 -25.19 -10.83 -51.78
C ILE A 590 -26.05 -10.00 -52.71
N LYS A 591 -25.39 -9.27 -53.60
CA LYS A 591 -25.98 -8.68 -54.79
C LYS A 591 -25.28 -9.24 -56.02
N GLU A 592 -26.03 -9.90 -56.90
CA GLU A 592 -25.56 -10.14 -58.27
C GLU A 592 -25.88 -8.90 -59.12
N LYS A 593 -25.05 -8.58 -60.12
CA LYS A 593 -25.07 -7.28 -60.83
C LYS A 593 -26.47 -6.78 -61.25
N GLU A 594 -27.34 -7.68 -61.69
CA GLU A 594 -28.69 -7.37 -62.21
C GLU A 594 -29.81 -7.93 -61.32
N LYS A 595 -29.50 -8.36 -60.09
CA LYS A 595 -30.47 -8.93 -59.16
C LYS A 595 -30.62 -8.08 -57.91
N ASP A 596 -31.72 -8.32 -57.21
CA ASP A 596 -31.94 -7.80 -55.86
C ASP A 596 -30.93 -8.36 -54.87
N ILE A 597 -30.75 -7.64 -53.78
CA ILE A 597 -29.92 -8.08 -52.67
C ILE A 597 -30.66 -9.22 -51.96
N VAL A 598 -29.96 -10.31 -51.65
CA VAL A 598 -30.53 -11.49 -51.00
C VAL A 598 -29.74 -11.83 -49.72
N ASN A 599 -30.44 -12.30 -48.70
CA ASN A 599 -29.83 -12.85 -47.50
C ASN A 599 -29.21 -14.23 -47.77
N ILE A 600 -27.92 -14.38 -47.51
CA ILE A 600 -27.18 -15.65 -47.68
C ILE A 600 -26.46 -16.07 -46.40
N THR A 601 -26.94 -15.61 -45.24
CA THR A 601 -26.37 -15.94 -43.94
C THR A 601 -26.29 -17.44 -43.70
N ASN A 602 -27.38 -18.19 -43.96
CA ASN A 602 -27.43 -19.63 -43.75
C ASN A 602 -26.37 -20.39 -44.58
N TYR A 603 -26.18 -19.98 -45.84
CA TYR A 603 -25.14 -20.55 -46.70
C TYR A 603 -23.73 -20.39 -46.08
N PHE A 604 -23.40 -19.17 -45.66
CA PHE A 604 -22.09 -18.89 -45.06
C PHE A 604 -21.91 -19.58 -43.70
N TYR A 605 -22.96 -19.62 -42.87
CA TYR A 605 -22.94 -20.35 -41.60
C TYR A 605 -22.57 -21.82 -41.79
N ASN A 606 -23.22 -22.51 -42.73
CA ASN A 606 -22.96 -23.93 -42.98
C ASN A 606 -21.52 -24.18 -43.47
N LYS A 607 -20.96 -23.28 -44.30
CA LYS A 607 -19.56 -23.36 -44.72
C LYS A 607 -18.60 -23.09 -43.56
N ILE A 608 -18.91 -22.14 -42.68
CA ILE A 608 -18.12 -21.83 -41.47
C ILE A 608 -18.08 -23.04 -40.54
N ILE A 609 -19.23 -23.61 -40.18
CA ILE A 609 -19.31 -24.75 -39.26
C ILE A 609 -18.63 -25.99 -39.85
N LYS A 610 -18.86 -26.29 -41.14
CA LYS A 610 -18.18 -27.42 -41.82
C LYS A 610 -16.66 -27.28 -41.76
N ARG A 611 -16.15 -26.06 -41.96
CA ARG A 611 -14.71 -25.78 -41.87
C ARG A 611 -14.18 -25.93 -40.45
N MET A 612 -14.87 -25.36 -39.46
CA MET A 612 -14.51 -25.49 -38.04
C MET A 612 -14.45 -26.95 -37.58
N ASN A 613 -15.38 -27.79 -38.05
CA ASN A 613 -15.39 -29.22 -37.74
C ASN A 613 -14.26 -29.99 -38.43
N ASN A 614 -13.90 -29.61 -39.66
CA ASN A 614 -12.83 -30.26 -40.43
C ASN A 614 -11.41 -29.90 -39.97
N GLU A 615 -11.22 -28.69 -39.43
CA GLU A 615 -9.89 -28.22 -39.05
C GLU A 615 -9.42 -28.76 -37.68
N LYS A 616 -10.25 -29.42 -36.85
CA LYS A 616 -9.89 -29.98 -35.51
C LYS A 616 -8.86 -29.14 -34.73
N VAL A 617 -8.93 -27.82 -34.85
CA VAL A 617 -8.01 -26.87 -34.20
C VAL A 617 -8.87 -25.97 -33.32
N ILE A 618 -8.77 -26.28 -32.02
CA ILE A 618 -8.82 -25.39 -30.86
C ILE A 618 -9.60 -24.09 -31.09
N LEU A 619 -10.85 -24.10 -30.60
CA LEU A 619 -11.55 -22.91 -30.12
C LEU A 619 -10.58 -21.99 -29.43
#